data_AF-A0A842U4H9-F1
#
_entry.id   AF-A0A842U4H9-F1
#
_cell.length_a   1.000
_cell.length_b   1.000
_cell.length_c   1.000
_cell.angle_alpha   90.00
_cell.angle_beta   90.00
_cell.angle_gamma   90.00
#
_symmetry.space_group_name_H-M   'P 1'
#
loop_
_entity.id
_entity.type
_entity.pdbx_description
1 polymer ?
#
loop_
_entity_poly.entity_id
_entity_poly.type
_entity_poly.pdbx_seq_one_letter_code
_entity_poly.pdbx_strand_id
1 'polypeptide(L)'
;MMARKFLWILKAANIAVFIFIFLVFSNIFNFRKIIWKPDGDLVITDVIYYLKNVLAYGLFFCMYIIALGATFIAVGIFFAFPSFRASFMVNFVERFFRFYLAKWFSFPNGEAPSLRTIPELIVKELLKFLNNLYLFSFQIILIISIIFFVRSIIQTDPKYSLIAIGSLVLMIVLPLMVFGFRDMLALFKVSFEVLDELEDPVSIRLKVLPLDNLFLFLVSATALLAIICYLYLEISFQINYINSVTSPSLERSERLEAQLKIIRRESHFVVADIDKIKGEAKKRREEIEAEEEKLAKFFARTSQRFSYVKEMIEKKKLEEEEKKLVSAASKTRRLGRYLERLFREDPESEETLTARSSAPQGKSLITSTFINFTFRVGLLVIISFIIIHPHWFFVNVFNLPPAITESLAMYSPEVVITLLIPFMLLFPVIAKGISYIKHRNLIIRLKQEGRIKEILASVGDYVKLDEELENTEEEIGEAGQPTAETTS
;
A
#
# COMPACT_ATOMS: atom_id res chain seq x y z
N MET A 1 -1.67 15.99 -17.28
CA MET A 1 -0.34 16.44 -16.78
C MET A 1 -0.37 17.05 -15.37
N MET A 2 -1.35 17.89 -15.00
CA MET A 2 -1.44 18.46 -13.63
C MET A 2 -1.63 17.41 -12.52
N ALA A 3 -2.47 16.39 -12.71
CA ALA A 3 -2.72 15.36 -11.69
C ALA A 3 -1.46 14.56 -11.31
N ARG A 4 -0.60 14.24 -12.29
CA ARG A 4 0.70 13.58 -12.04
C ARG A 4 1.65 14.48 -11.26
N LYS A 5 1.76 15.76 -11.62
CA LYS A 5 2.59 16.73 -10.87
C LYS A 5 2.12 16.86 -9.42
N PHE A 6 0.80 16.90 -9.21
CA PHE A 6 0.22 16.95 -7.87
C PHE A 6 0.51 15.69 -7.04
N LEU A 7 0.38 14.50 -7.64
CA LEU A 7 0.76 13.23 -6.98
C LEU A 7 2.25 13.21 -6.59
N TRP A 8 3.14 13.72 -7.45
CA TRP A 8 4.57 13.84 -7.12
C TRP A 8 4.83 14.80 -5.96
N ILE A 9 4.15 15.95 -5.92
CA ILE A 9 4.23 16.91 -4.82
C ILE A 9 3.77 16.27 -3.51
N LEU A 10 2.64 15.56 -3.53
CA LEU A 10 2.15 14.82 -2.35
C LEU A 10 3.12 13.75 -1.89
N LYS A 11 3.73 12.98 -2.81
CA LYS A 11 4.77 12.00 -2.47
C LYS A 11 5.99 12.65 -1.82
N ALA A 12 6.45 13.78 -2.36
CA ALA A 12 7.56 14.54 -1.78
C ALA A 12 7.22 15.08 -0.38
N ALA A 13 6.01 15.61 -0.20
CA ALA A 13 5.51 16.03 1.11
C ALA A 13 5.48 14.84 2.10
N ASN A 14 5.00 13.67 1.67
CA ASN A 14 4.96 12.48 2.52
C ASN A 14 6.35 12.00 2.95
N ILE A 15 7.33 12.07 2.05
CA ILE A 15 8.74 11.79 2.35
C ILE A 15 9.28 12.77 3.38
N ALA A 16 9.04 14.08 3.18
CA ALA A 16 9.47 15.11 4.11
C ALA A 16 8.85 14.92 5.51
N VAL A 17 7.55 14.57 5.56
CA VAL A 17 6.85 14.27 6.82
C VAL A 17 7.46 13.05 7.49
N PHE A 18 7.78 11.97 6.76
CA PHE A 18 8.43 10.80 7.35
C PHE A 18 9.84 11.09 7.89
N ILE A 19 10.63 11.88 7.16
CA ILE A 19 11.94 12.34 7.67
C ILE A 19 11.74 13.14 8.95
N PHE A 20 10.70 13.98 9.01
CA PHE A 20 10.38 14.74 10.21
C PHE A 20 9.93 13.84 11.37
N ILE A 21 9.14 12.79 11.12
CA ILE A 21 8.85 11.73 12.11
C ILE A 21 10.16 11.15 12.63
N PHE A 22 11.08 10.77 11.75
CA PHE A 22 12.35 10.18 12.14
C PHE A 22 13.20 11.11 13.00
N LEU A 23 13.22 12.42 12.70
CA LEU A 23 13.92 13.43 13.51
C LEU A 23 13.31 13.59 14.90
N VAL A 24 11.98 13.69 15.00
CA VAL A 24 11.27 13.78 16.28
C VAL A 24 11.44 12.48 17.07
N PHE A 25 11.34 11.34 16.40
CA PHE A 25 11.55 10.02 16.98
C PHE A 25 12.98 9.87 17.53
N SER A 26 13.99 10.33 16.82
CA SER A 26 15.39 10.32 17.29
C SER A 26 15.63 11.15 18.54
N ASN A 27 14.79 12.16 18.81
CA ASN A 27 14.84 12.94 20.05
C ASN A 27 14.20 12.22 21.24
N ILE A 28 13.30 11.28 20.98
CA ILE A 28 12.56 10.52 21.99
C ILE A 28 13.25 9.19 22.27
N PHE A 29 13.84 8.60 21.23
CA PHE A 29 14.36 7.26 21.21
C PHE A 29 15.88 7.32 21.00
N ASN A 30 16.65 6.81 21.96
CA ASN A 30 18.10 6.93 21.94
C ASN A 30 18.75 5.83 21.06
N PHE A 31 18.89 6.11 19.77
CA PHE A 31 19.54 5.21 18.82
C PHE A 31 21.00 4.90 19.17
N ARG A 32 21.70 5.79 19.89
CA ARG A 32 23.08 5.54 20.30
C ARG A 32 23.15 4.30 21.18
N LYS A 33 22.23 4.15 22.14
CA LYS A 33 22.16 2.98 23.04
C LYS A 33 21.82 1.68 22.32
N ILE A 34 21.03 1.74 21.25
CA ILE A 34 20.73 0.55 20.43
C ILE A 34 21.95 0.11 19.63
N ILE A 35 22.62 1.06 18.98
CA ILE A 35 23.64 0.75 17.98
C ILE A 35 24.99 0.48 18.66
N TRP A 36 25.30 1.30 19.67
CA TRP A 36 26.60 1.37 20.31
C TRP A 36 26.48 1.13 21.80
N LYS A 37 27.41 0.36 22.33
CA LYS A 37 27.64 0.32 23.77
C LYS A 37 28.42 1.54 24.28
N PRO A 38 28.44 1.77 25.61
CA PRO A 38 29.34 2.72 26.24
C PRO A 38 30.80 2.53 25.83
N ASP A 39 31.20 1.27 25.60
CA ASP A 39 32.57 0.86 25.26
C ASP A 39 32.94 1.10 23.79
N GLY A 40 31.96 1.50 22.95
CA GLY A 40 32.18 1.80 21.53
C GLY A 40 31.99 0.62 20.56
N ASP A 41 31.70 -0.58 21.07
CA ASP A 41 31.40 -1.75 20.25
C ASP A 41 29.95 -1.77 19.75
N LEU A 42 29.72 -2.48 18.63
CA LEU A 42 28.40 -2.65 18.03
C LEU A 42 27.59 -3.71 18.81
N VAL A 43 26.32 -3.45 19.07
CA VAL A 43 25.46 -4.43 19.76
C VAL A 43 25.36 -5.75 18.98
N ILE A 44 25.44 -5.73 17.64
CA ILE A 44 25.39 -6.93 16.80
C ILE A 44 26.59 -7.85 17.07
N THR A 45 27.80 -7.30 17.23
CA THR A 45 29.00 -8.10 17.50
C THR A 45 28.89 -8.78 18.85
N ASP A 46 28.28 -8.11 19.81
CA ASP A 46 28.03 -8.64 21.15
C ASP A 46 26.99 -9.75 21.18
N VAL A 47 25.89 -9.62 20.42
CA VAL A 47 24.92 -10.72 20.28
C VAL A 47 25.63 -12.00 19.82
N ILE A 48 26.50 -11.90 18.82
CA ILE A 48 27.28 -13.04 18.31
C ILE A 48 28.29 -13.51 19.35
N TYR A 49 28.99 -12.60 20.02
CA TYR A 49 30.01 -12.90 21.03
C TYR A 49 29.41 -13.64 22.23
N TYR A 50 28.33 -13.12 22.83
CA TYR A 50 27.67 -13.74 23.98
C TYR A 50 26.96 -15.04 23.59
N LEU A 51 26.36 -15.13 22.39
CA LEU A 51 25.79 -16.39 21.90
C LEU A 51 26.87 -17.48 21.78
N LYS A 52 28.02 -17.12 21.20
CA LYS A 52 29.19 -18.01 21.12
C LYS A 52 29.65 -18.45 22.50
N ASN A 53 29.74 -17.54 23.47
CA ASN A 53 30.15 -17.86 24.84
C ASN A 53 29.17 -18.80 25.54
N VAL A 54 27.86 -18.52 25.46
CA VAL A 54 26.81 -19.38 26.04
C VAL A 54 26.89 -20.78 25.45
N LEU A 55 27.03 -20.90 24.13
CA LEU A 55 27.19 -22.21 23.47
C LEU A 55 28.48 -22.91 23.88
N ALA A 56 29.60 -22.18 23.98
CA ALA A 56 30.89 -22.73 24.40
C ALA A 56 30.84 -23.25 25.84
N TYR A 57 30.31 -22.47 26.78
CA TYR A 57 30.14 -22.88 28.17
C TYR A 57 29.15 -24.04 28.31
N GLY A 58 28.02 -23.99 27.60
CA GLY A 58 27.02 -25.06 27.63
C GLY A 58 27.56 -26.39 27.09
N LEU A 59 28.27 -26.35 25.95
CA LEU A 59 28.88 -27.53 25.36
C LEU A 59 30.01 -28.09 26.25
N PHE A 60 30.87 -27.22 26.79
CA PHE A 60 31.90 -27.61 27.76
C PHE A 60 31.28 -28.25 29.02
N PHE A 61 30.21 -27.68 29.55
CA PHE A 61 29.47 -28.22 30.70
C PHE A 61 28.89 -29.61 30.43
N CYS A 62 28.21 -29.77 29.29
CA CYS A 62 27.64 -31.05 28.88
C CYS A 62 28.71 -32.13 28.73
N MET A 63 29.82 -31.82 28.07
CA MET A 63 30.96 -32.75 27.97
C MET A 63 31.51 -33.11 29.36
N TYR A 64 31.63 -32.13 30.27
CA TYR A 64 32.12 -32.35 31.63
C TYR A 64 31.19 -33.29 32.41
N ILE A 65 29.88 -33.05 32.36
CA ILE A 65 28.88 -33.92 33.02
C ILE A 65 28.92 -35.34 32.44
N ILE A 66 29.02 -35.50 31.12
CA ILE A 66 29.11 -36.82 30.48
C ILE A 66 30.37 -37.55 30.96
N ALA A 67 31.51 -36.87 31.01
CA ALA A 67 32.76 -37.45 31.50
C ALA A 67 32.70 -37.84 32.98
N LEU A 68 32.04 -37.03 33.82
CA LEU A 68 31.79 -37.38 35.20
C LEU A 68 30.84 -38.56 35.33
N GLY A 69 29.76 -38.61 34.55
CA GLY A 69 28.82 -39.74 34.51
C GLY A 69 29.53 -41.04 34.13
N ALA A 70 30.35 -41.02 33.08
CA ALA A 70 31.19 -42.14 32.68
C ALA A 70 32.17 -42.54 33.80
N THR A 71 32.73 -41.57 34.51
CA THR A 71 33.62 -41.82 35.66
C THR A 71 32.87 -42.48 36.81
N PHE A 72 31.66 -42.03 37.16
CA PHE A 72 30.84 -42.65 38.20
C PHE A 72 30.46 -44.08 37.84
N ILE A 73 30.12 -44.36 36.58
CA ILE A 73 29.84 -45.72 36.10
C ILE A 73 31.09 -46.59 36.21
N ALA A 74 32.26 -46.09 35.77
CA ALA A 74 33.52 -46.81 35.89
C ALA A 74 33.90 -47.07 37.36
N VAL A 75 33.75 -46.07 38.22
CA VAL A 75 33.96 -46.23 39.67
C VAL A 75 33.03 -47.31 40.22
N GLY A 76 31.73 -47.31 39.86
CA GLY A 76 30.78 -48.32 40.30
C GLY A 76 31.14 -49.75 39.87
N ILE A 77 31.63 -49.92 38.63
CA ILE A 77 32.05 -51.22 38.09
C ILE A 77 33.35 -51.69 38.75
N PHE A 78 34.31 -50.80 38.94
CA PHE A 78 35.67 -51.14 39.38
C PHE A 78 35.91 -50.95 40.89
N PHE A 79 34.90 -50.55 41.66
CA PHE A 79 35.04 -50.29 43.11
C PHE A 79 35.52 -51.52 43.90
N ALA A 80 35.17 -52.73 43.44
CA ALA A 80 35.55 -53.98 44.09
C ALA A 80 37.05 -54.33 43.91
N PHE A 81 37.78 -53.64 43.04
CA PHE A 81 39.21 -53.91 42.81
C PHE A 81 40.10 -53.13 43.79
N PRO A 82 40.93 -53.79 44.61
CA PRO A 82 41.76 -53.14 45.64
C PRO A 82 42.77 -52.12 45.11
N SER A 83 43.14 -52.24 43.83
CA SER A 83 44.08 -51.37 43.14
C SER A 83 43.43 -50.11 42.55
N PHE A 84 42.10 -50.04 42.51
CA PHE A 84 41.39 -48.92 41.89
C PHE A 84 41.21 -47.75 42.86
N ARG A 85 41.71 -46.57 42.48
CA ARG A 85 41.56 -45.32 43.24
C ARG A 85 40.55 -44.41 42.57
N ALA A 86 39.34 -44.31 43.12
CA ALA A 86 38.29 -43.44 42.60
C ALA A 86 38.72 -41.96 42.50
N SER A 87 39.51 -41.48 43.47
CA SER A 87 40.08 -40.12 43.48
C SER A 87 41.00 -39.84 42.29
N PHE A 88 41.68 -40.86 41.75
CA PHE A 88 42.51 -40.71 40.57
C PHE A 88 41.66 -40.39 39.33
N MET A 89 40.53 -41.09 39.13
CA MET A 89 39.68 -40.89 37.96
C MET A 89 39.01 -39.52 37.95
N VAL A 90 38.51 -39.04 39.09
CA VAL A 90 37.92 -37.70 39.20
C VAL A 90 38.97 -36.62 38.92
N ASN A 91 40.17 -36.75 39.51
CA ASN A 91 41.28 -35.83 39.27
C ASN A 91 41.78 -35.89 37.81
N PHE A 92 41.74 -37.06 37.18
CA PHE A 92 42.08 -37.23 35.78
C PHE A 92 41.12 -36.46 34.88
N VAL A 93 39.80 -36.60 35.09
CA VAL A 93 38.80 -35.85 34.33
C VAL A 93 38.98 -34.34 34.52
N GLU A 94 39.15 -33.88 35.76
CA GLU A 94 39.36 -32.44 36.02
C GLU A 94 40.61 -31.91 35.30
N ARG A 95 41.75 -32.62 35.40
CA ARG A 95 42.98 -32.24 34.70
C ARG A 95 42.82 -32.30 33.18
N PHE A 96 42.16 -33.33 32.65
CA PHE A 96 41.90 -33.47 31.22
C PHE A 96 41.07 -32.30 30.69
N PHE A 97 39.98 -31.97 31.36
CA PHE A 97 39.13 -30.84 30.97
C PHE A 97 39.86 -29.50 31.09
N ARG A 98 40.62 -29.29 32.17
CA ARG A 98 41.32 -28.02 32.43
C ARG A 98 42.52 -27.77 31.51
N PHE A 99 43.30 -28.79 31.18
CA PHE A 99 44.55 -28.62 30.43
C PHE A 99 44.47 -29.01 28.95
N TYR A 100 43.55 -29.89 28.58
CA TYR A 100 43.41 -30.37 27.20
C TYR A 100 42.13 -29.86 26.56
N LEU A 101 40.96 -30.24 27.09
CA LEU A 101 39.69 -29.89 26.44
C LEU A 101 39.44 -28.38 26.43
N ALA A 102 39.83 -27.67 27.49
CA ALA A 102 39.70 -26.22 27.58
C ALA A 102 40.39 -25.46 26.44
N LYS A 103 41.47 -26.00 25.85
CA LYS A 103 42.17 -25.37 24.72
C LYS A 103 41.33 -25.36 23.44
N TRP A 104 40.29 -26.19 23.36
CA TRP A 104 39.36 -26.24 22.22
C TRP A 104 38.26 -25.17 22.34
N PHE A 105 38.15 -24.52 23.51
CA PHE A 105 37.20 -23.45 23.76
C PHE A 105 37.95 -22.14 23.99
N SER A 106 37.31 -21.03 23.64
CA SER A 106 37.78 -19.69 23.96
C SER A 106 36.92 -19.15 25.08
N PHE A 107 37.51 -18.95 26.27
CA PHE A 107 36.83 -18.36 27.42
C PHE A 107 37.23 -16.88 27.56
N PRO A 108 36.28 -15.97 27.89
CA PRO A 108 36.53 -14.54 28.10
C PRO A 108 37.72 -14.22 29.01
N ASN A 109 37.91 -15.00 30.08
CA ASN A 109 38.97 -14.78 31.07
C ASN A 109 40.28 -15.51 30.73
N GLY A 110 40.36 -16.21 29.59
CA GLY A 110 41.52 -17.02 29.19
C GLY A 110 41.72 -18.32 30.00
N GLU A 111 41.11 -18.44 31.17
CA GLU A 111 41.19 -19.63 32.02
C GLU A 111 39.96 -20.54 31.89
N ALA A 112 40.20 -21.85 32.02
CA ALA A 112 39.15 -22.85 32.04
C ALA A 112 38.33 -22.77 33.34
N PRO A 113 37.00 -22.60 33.27
CA PRO A 113 36.16 -22.53 34.46
C PRO A 113 36.10 -23.88 35.18
N SER A 114 35.98 -23.83 36.50
CA SER A 114 35.70 -25.01 37.31
C SER A 114 34.25 -25.48 37.13
N LEU A 115 33.97 -26.77 37.33
CA LEU A 115 32.61 -27.32 37.17
C LEU A 115 31.53 -26.53 37.92
N ARG A 116 31.85 -26.06 39.14
CA ARG A 116 30.90 -25.34 39.99
C ARG A 116 30.59 -23.93 39.49
N THR A 117 31.52 -23.30 38.78
CA THR A 117 31.37 -21.93 38.27
C THR A 117 30.73 -21.90 36.89
N ILE A 118 30.70 -23.01 36.15
CA ILE A 118 30.14 -23.05 34.79
C ILE A 118 28.64 -22.66 34.76
N PRO A 119 27.75 -23.18 35.64
CA PRO A 119 26.34 -22.81 35.62
C PRO A 119 26.12 -21.30 35.80
N GLU A 120 26.84 -20.68 36.73
CA GLU A 120 26.77 -19.24 36.98
C GLU A 120 27.26 -18.42 35.77
N LEU A 121 28.37 -18.85 35.14
CA LEU A 121 28.88 -18.21 33.92
C LEU A 121 27.91 -18.34 32.75
N ILE A 122 27.25 -19.50 32.59
CA ILE A 122 26.20 -19.69 31.57
C ILE A 122 25.06 -18.69 31.80
N VAL A 123 24.56 -18.58 33.03
CA VAL A 123 23.46 -17.66 33.36
C VAL A 123 23.89 -16.22 33.10
N LYS A 124 25.07 -15.79 33.58
CA LYS A 124 25.56 -14.43 33.39
C LYS A 124 25.72 -14.05 31.92
N GLU A 125 26.30 -14.93 31.11
CA GLU A 125 26.47 -14.67 29.68
C GLU A 125 25.13 -14.76 28.94
N LEU A 126 24.20 -15.59 29.40
CA LEU A 126 22.83 -15.65 28.88
C LEU A 126 22.07 -14.34 29.16
N LEU A 127 22.19 -13.76 30.36
CA LEU A 127 21.56 -12.48 30.69
C LEU A 127 22.09 -11.34 29.80
N LYS A 128 23.41 -11.27 29.63
CA LYS A 128 24.02 -10.31 28.67
C LYS A 128 23.54 -10.57 27.25
N PHE A 129 23.47 -11.83 26.82
CA PHE A 129 22.95 -12.19 25.50
C PHE A 129 21.51 -11.70 25.34
N LEU A 130 20.63 -11.93 26.31
CA LEU A 130 19.23 -11.49 26.28
C LEU A 130 19.10 -9.97 26.22
N ASN A 131 19.89 -9.23 27.00
CA ASN A 131 19.90 -7.77 26.95
C ASN A 131 20.34 -7.24 25.57
N ASN A 132 21.42 -7.80 25.01
CA ASN A 132 21.86 -7.42 23.65
C ASN A 132 20.85 -7.85 22.57
N LEU A 133 20.19 -9.00 22.74
CA LEU A 133 19.14 -9.46 21.84
C LEU A 133 17.92 -8.54 21.88
N TYR A 134 17.55 -8.07 23.07
CA TYR A 134 16.52 -7.04 23.26
C TYR A 134 16.88 -5.77 22.50
N LEU A 135 18.10 -5.24 22.66
CA LEU A 135 18.56 -4.05 21.91
C LEU A 135 18.61 -4.31 20.40
N PHE A 136 19.10 -5.47 19.97
CA PHE A 136 19.18 -5.86 18.57
C PHE A 136 17.80 -5.98 17.91
N SER A 137 16.78 -6.42 18.66
CA SER A 137 15.40 -6.49 18.16
C SER A 137 14.89 -5.14 17.65
N PHE A 138 15.28 -4.03 18.29
CA PHE A 138 14.93 -2.69 17.84
C PHE A 138 15.63 -2.29 16.54
N GLN A 139 16.86 -2.75 16.30
CA GLN A 139 17.54 -2.55 15.01
C GLN A 139 16.78 -3.23 13.88
N ILE A 140 16.31 -4.47 14.11
CA ILE A 140 15.49 -5.21 13.14
C ILE A 140 14.19 -4.44 12.87
N ILE A 141 13.48 -3.98 13.91
CA ILE A 141 12.23 -3.22 13.76
C ILE A 141 12.46 -1.90 13.00
N LEU A 142 13.59 -1.22 13.23
CA LEU A 142 13.97 -0.02 12.50
C LEU A 142 14.20 -0.29 11.02
N ILE A 143 14.94 -1.35 10.68
CA ILE A 143 15.18 -1.77 9.30
C ILE A 143 13.85 -2.10 8.61
N ILE A 144 12.96 -2.84 9.30
CA ILE A 144 11.61 -3.13 8.82
C ILE A 144 10.86 -1.83 8.52
N SER A 145 10.89 -0.85 9.44
CA SER A 145 10.24 0.45 9.24
C SER A 145 10.73 1.16 7.97
N ILE A 146 12.05 1.21 7.75
CA ILE A 146 12.66 1.85 6.57
C ILE A 146 12.29 1.11 5.28
N ILE A 147 12.35 -0.23 5.26
CA ILE A 147 11.99 -1.04 4.09
C ILE A 147 10.52 -0.79 3.71
N PHE A 148 9.62 -0.79 4.69
CA PHE A 148 8.20 -0.57 4.45
C PHE A 148 7.90 0.88 4.05
N PHE A 149 8.64 1.86 4.57
CA PHE A 149 8.57 3.25 4.10
C PHE A 149 8.96 3.36 2.62
N VAL A 150 10.08 2.78 2.21
CA VAL A 150 10.52 2.78 0.80
C VAL A 150 9.48 2.09 -0.09
N ARG A 151 8.96 0.93 0.34
CA ARG A 151 7.87 0.24 -0.38
C ARG A 151 6.61 1.12 -0.51
N SER A 152 6.27 1.87 0.54
CA SER A 152 5.11 2.76 0.53
C SER A 152 5.22 3.87 -0.52
N ILE A 153 6.42 4.39 -0.81
CA ILE A 153 6.64 5.43 -1.82
C ILE A 153 6.42 4.86 -3.24
N ILE A 154 6.89 3.63 -3.46
CA ILE A 154 6.87 2.96 -4.76
C ILE A 154 5.44 2.48 -5.07
N GLN A 155 4.82 1.72 -4.18
CA GLN A 155 3.55 1.02 -4.43
C GLN A 155 2.32 1.85 -4.07
N THR A 156 2.46 2.98 -3.35
CA THR A 156 1.36 3.87 -2.94
C THR A 156 0.23 3.22 -2.12
N ASP A 157 0.44 2.01 -1.61
CA ASP A 157 -0.51 1.31 -0.75
C ASP A 157 -0.33 1.76 0.72
N PRO A 158 -1.40 2.25 1.38
CA PRO A 158 -1.33 2.73 2.76
C PRO A 158 -1.00 1.62 3.77
N LYS A 159 -1.17 0.34 3.42
CA LYS A 159 -0.77 -0.79 4.27
C LYS A 159 0.72 -0.71 4.65
N TYR A 160 1.58 -0.31 3.72
CA TYR A 160 3.01 -0.20 3.98
C TYR A 160 3.35 1.01 4.85
N SER A 161 2.64 2.13 4.66
CA SER A 161 2.71 3.30 5.56
C SER A 161 2.31 2.94 6.99
N LEU A 162 1.25 2.14 7.16
CA LEU A 162 0.79 1.66 8.47
C LEU A 162 1.83 0.75 9.13
N ILE A 163 2.45 -0.17 8.38
CA ILE A 163 3.50 -1.04 8.93
C ILE A 163 4.75 -0.23 9.30
N ALA A 164 5.12 0.77 8.50
CA ALA A 164 6.29 1.62 8.76
C ALA A 164 6.14 2.40 10.09
N ILE A 165 5.00 3.08 10.28
CA ILE A 165 4.70 3.78 11.54
C ILE A 165 4.44 2.80 12.68
N GLY A 166 3.71 1.71 12.43
CA GLY A 166 3.44 0.68 13.43
C GLY A 166 4.73 0.10 14.00
N SER A 167 5.77 -0.05 13.17
CA SER A 167 7.10 -0.45 13.62
C SER A 167 7.74 0.59 14.55
N LEU A 168 7.69 1.88 14.20
CA LEU A 168 8.22 2.95 15.08
C LEU A 168 7.44 3.04 16.40
N VAL A 169 6.11 2.93 16.35
CA VAL A 169 5.27 2.91 17.55
C VAL A 169 5.59 1.68 18.41
N LEU A 170 5.78 0.51 17.80
CA LEU A 170 6.16 -0.72 18.51
C LEU A 170 7.48 -0.55 19.26
N MET A 171 8.45 0.17 18.68
CA MET A 171 9.71 0.49 19.35
C MET A 171 9.50 1.31 20.64
N ILE A 172 8.44 2.11 20.74
CA ILE A 172 8.10 2.87 21.95
C ILE A 172 7.28 2.01 22.93
N VAL A 173 6.28 1.29 22.41
CA VAL A 173 5.34 0.51 23.23
C VAL A 173 6.05 -0.64 23.94
N LEU A 174 7.02 -1.31 23.29
CA LEU A 174 7.70 -2.47 23.86
C LEU A 174 8.51 -2.12 25.12
N PRO A 175 9.40 -1.11 25.13
CA PRO A 175 10.03 -0.62 26.35
C PRO A 175 9.01 -0.20 27.42
N LEU A 176 7.97 0.55 27.05
CA LEU A 176 6.95 0.99 28.02
C LEU A 176 6.24 -0.18 28.70
N MET A 177 5.94 -1.26 27.97
CA MET A 177 5.36 -2.47 28.56
C MET A 177 6.35 -3.17 29.49
N VAL A 178 7.61 -3.31 29.09
CA VAL A 178 8.63 -4.00 29.89
C VAL A 178 8.96 -3.24 31.17
N PHE A 179 9.22 -1.94 31.08
CA PHE A 179 9.50 -1.10 32.24
C PHE A 179 8.25 -0.85 33.09
N GLY A 180 7.07 -0.73 32.49
CA GLY A 180 5.81 -0.69 33.23
C GLY A 180 5.56 -1.97 34.04
N PHE A 181 5.90 -3.14 33.48
CA PHE A 181 5.84 -4.41 34.21
C PHE A 181 6.87 -4.46 35.35
N ARG A 182 8.09 -3.96 35.14
CA ARG A 182 9.11 -3.81 36.18
C ARG A 182 8.60 -2.94 37.33
N ASP A 183 8.05 -1.76 37.02
CA ASP A 183 7.51 -0.83 38.01
C ASP A 183 6.35 -1.47 38.80
N MET A 184 5.48 -2.22 38.14
CA MET A 184 4.41 -2.98 38.79
C MET A 184 4.96 -4.03 39.76
N LEU A 185 5.96 -4.81 39.37
CA LEU A 185 6.58 -5.83 40.24
C LEU A 185 7.26 -5.19 41.46
N ALA A 186 7.87 -4.02 41.28
CA ALA A 186 8.47 -3.26 42.37
C ALA A 186 7.45 -2.87 43.45
N LEU A 187 6.19 -2.59 43.08
CA LEU A 187 5.11 -2.36 44.04
C LEU A 187 4.83 -3.59 44.93
N PHE A 188 5.04 -4.80 44.41
CA PHE A 188 4.91 -6.06 45.14
C PHE A 188 6.21 -6.50 45.83
N LYS A 189 7.27 -5.68 45.80
CA LYS A 189 8.62 -6.01 46.31
C LYS A 189 9.23 -7.25 45.64
N VAL A 190 8.85 -7.53 44.40
CA VAL A 190 9.43 -8.59 43.58
C VAL A 190 10.39 -7.93 42.58
N SER A 191 11.65 -8.36 42.56
CA SER A 191 12.65 -7.87 41.60
C SER A 191 13.29 -9.05 40.86
N PHE A 192 13.49 -8.89 39.56
CA PHE A 192 14.23 -9.83 38.74
C PHE A 192 15.45 -9.11 38.18
N GLU A 193 16.64 -9.66 38.43
CA GLU A 193 17.92 -9.12 37.96
C GLU A 193 17.92 -8.82 36.46
N VAL A 194 17.29 -9.69 35.66
CA VAL A 194 17.13 -9.52 34.20
C VAL A 194 16.42 -8.24 33.80
N LEU A 195 15.39 -7.85 34.56
CA LEU A 195 14.58 -6.65 34.30
C LEU A 195 15.28 -5.38 34.82
N ASP A 196 16.09 -5.50 35.87
CA ASP A 196 16.82 -4.38 36.46
C ASP A 196 18.05 -3.97 35.65
N GLU A 197 18.71 -4.94 35.01
CA GLU A 197 19.87 -4.71 34.13
C GLU A 197 19.49 -4.29 32.70
N LEU A 198 18.20 -4.33 32.35
CA LEU A 198 17.73 -4.00 31.01
C LEU A 198 17.89 -2.51 30.72
N GLU A 199 18.49 -2.19 29.57
CA GLU A 199 18.73 -0.79 29.22
C GLU A 199 17.45 -0.15 28.64
N ASP A 200 17.02 1.00 29.19
CA ASP A 200 15.88 1.77 28.66
C ASP A 200 16.33 2.64 27.47
N PRO A 201 15.86 2.36 26.24
CA PRO A 201 16.20 3.14 25.08
C PRO A 201 15.26 4.37 24.91
N VAL A 202 14.18 4.46 25.69
CA VAL A 202 13.24 5.59 25.66
C VAL A 202 13.74 6.71 26.56
N SER A 203 13.69 7.94 26.06
CA SER A 203 14.11 9.11 26.82
C SER A 203 13.06 9.55 27.86
N ILE A 204 13.53 10.24 28.89
CA ILE A 204 12.69 10.86 29.93
C ILE A 204 11.67 11.84 29.34
N ARG A 205 11.94 12.40 28.15
CA ARG A 205 11.04 13.34 27.46
C ARG A 205 9.70 12.72 27.09
N LEU A 206 9.61 11.39 27.00
CA LEU A 206 8.32 10.72 26.79
C LEU A 206 7.47 10.70 28.08
N LYS A 207 8.10 10.74 29.26
CA LYS A 207 7.45 10.61 30.58
C LYS A 207 6.91 11.93 31.12
N VAL A 208 7.41 13.07 30.64
CA VAL A 208 7.00 14.41 31.12
C VAL A 208 6.11 15.08 30.08
N LEU A 209 4.79 15.07 30.33
CA LEU A 209 3.80 15.75 29.50
C LEU A 209 3.37 17.06 30.17
N PRO A 210 3.56 18.22 29.53
CA PRO A 210 3.06 19.48 30.04
C PRO A 210 1.55 19.57 29.83
N LEU A 211 0.76 19.25 30.86
CA LEU A 211 -0.71 19.25 30.78
C LEU A 211 -1.31 20.65 30.94
N ASP A 212 -0.58 21.58 31.57
CA ASP A 212 -1.11 22.89 31.97
C ASP A 212 -1.22 23.90 30.81
N ASN A 213 -0.60 23.61 29.66
CA ASN A 213 -0.59 24.53 28.52
C ASN A 213 -0.72 23.76 27.21
N LEU A 214 -1.82 23.99 26.48
CA LEU A 214 -2.10 23.34 25.20
C LEU A 214 -1.00 23.55 24.15
N PHE A 215 -0.42 24.75 24.04
CA PHE A 215 0.64 24.99 23.05
C PHE A 215 1.92 24.23 23.42
N LEU A 216 2.26 24.20 24.71
CA LEU A 216 3.41 23.45 25.20
C LEU A 216 3.19 21.93 25.04
N PHE A 217 1.95 21.47 25.23
CA PHE A 217 1.55 20.09 24.95
C PHE A 217 1.71 19.75 23.47
N LEU A 218 1.18 20.55 22.55
CA LEU A 218 1.24 20.27 21.10
C LEU A 218 2.67 20.22 20.57
N VAL A 219 3.58 20.98 21.18
CA VAL A 219 5.01 21.00 20.82
C VAL A 219 5.81 19.95 21.61
N SER A 220 5.21 19.29 22.60
CA SER A 220 5.87 18.19 23.32
C SER A 220 6.25 17.07 22.36
N ALA A 221 7.38 16.42 22.59
CA ALA A 221 7.92 15.42 21.66
C ALA A 221 6.90 14.29 21.40
N THR A 222 6.20 13.82 22.43
CA THR A 222 5.19 12.77 22.33
C THR A 222 3.97 13.19 21.51
N ALA A 223 3.39 14.35 21.81
CA ALA A 223 2.21 14.84 21.08
C ALA A 223 2.57 15.19 19.63
N LEU A 224 3.72 15.84 19.42
CA LEU A 224 4.24 16.16 18.11
C LEU A 224 4.46 14.90 17.28
N LEU A 225 5.06 13.85 17.85
CA LEU A 225 5.21 12.55 17.19
C LEU A 225 3.85 11.98 16.79
N ALA A 226 2.87 11.96 17.71
CA ALA A 226 1.54 11.43 17.43
C ALA A 226 0.83 12.20 16.30
N ILE A 227 0.91 13.53 16.33
CA ILE A 227 0.33 14.41 15.30
C ILE A 227 1.00 14.16 13.95
N ILE A 228 2.32 14.15 13.88
CA ILE A 228 3.03 13.97 12.60
C ILE A 228 2.80 12.55 12.06
N CYS A 229 2.77 11.52 12.91
CA CYS A 229 2.39 10.16 12.52
C CYS A 229 0.98 10.11 11.91
N TYR A 230 0.01 10.79 12.54
CA TYR A 230 -1.33 10.93 11.99
C TYR A 230 -1.32 11.65 10.63
N LEU A 231 -0.61 12.77 10.52
CA LEU A 231 -0.49 13.54 9.28
C LEU A 231 0.12 12.71 8.15
N TYR A 232 1.15 11.92 8.43
CA TYR A 232 1.76 11.01 7.46
C TYR A 232 0.75 9.97 6.95
N LEU A 233 0.02 9.31 7.85
CA LEU A 233 -0.98 8.32 7.45
C LEU A 233 -2.09 8.97 6.62
N GLU A 234 -2.56 10.14 7.03
CA GLU A 234 -3.57 10.90 6.31
C GLU A 234 -3.09 11.25 4.89
N ILE A 235 -1.87 11.76 4.72
CA ILE A 235 -1.29 12.05 3.41
C ILE A 235 -1.16 10.76 2.59
N SER A 236 -0.71 9.66 3.19
CA SER A 236 -0.62 8.35 2.52
C SER A 236 -1.98 7.84 2.04
N PHE A 237 -3.04 7.96 2.84
CA PHE A 237 -4.39 7.60 2.43
C PHE A 237 -4.90 8.49 1.30
N GLN A 238 -4.62 9.80 1.35
CA GLN A 238 -4.99 10.73 0.30
C GLN A 238 -4.26 10.43 -1.02
N ILE A 239 -2.95 10.13 -0.97
CA ILE A 239 -2.17 9.70 -2.14
C ILE A 239 -2.80 8.46 -2.76
N ASN A 240 -3.13 7.45 -1.94
CA ASN A 240 -3.76 6.23 -2.41
C ASN A 240 -5.13 6.49 -3.04
N TYR A 241 -5.97 7.31 -2.41
CA TYR A 241 -7.28 7.68 -2.94
C TYR A 241 -7.16 8.39 -4.29
N ILE A 242 -6.28 9.41 -4.39
CA ILE A 242 -6.07 10.14 -5.64
C ILE A 242 -5.54 9.18 -6.71
N ASN A 243 -4.58 8.31 -6.39
CA ASN A 243 -4.03 7.35 -7.34
C ASN A 243 -5.11 6.37 -7.82
N SER A 244 -5.88 5.79 -6.91
CA SER A 244 -7.00 4.87 -7.19
C SER A 244 -8.06 5.49 -8.12
N VAL A 245 -8.44 6.75 -7.88
CA VAL A 245 -9.49 7.43 -8.65
C VAL A 245 -8.95 7.97 -9.99
N THR A 246 -7.70 8.41 -10.03
CA THR A 246 -7.12 9.04 -11.23
C THR A 246 -6.46 8.04 -12.19
N SER A 247 -5.89 6.92 -11.72
CA SER A 247 -5.17 5.95 -12.57
C SER A 247 -6.03 5.41 -13.72
N PRO A 248 -7.28 4.95 -13.49
CA PRO A 248 -8.09 4.39 -14.58
C PRO A 248 -8.37 5.40 -15.70
N SER A 249 -8.66 6.66 -15.32
CA SER A 249 -8.89 7.75 -16.27
C SER A 249 -7.62 8.14 -17.01
N LEU A 250 -6.48 8.16 -16.34
CA LEU A 250 -5.18 8.44 -16.97
C LEU A 250 -4.77 7.34 -17.95
N GLU A 251 -4.88 6.06 -17.56
CA GLU A 251 -4.57 4.92 -18.43
C GLU A 251 -5.50 4.86 -19.65
N ARG A 252 -6.78 5.21 -19.48
CA ARG A 252 -7.71 5.34 -20.61
C ARG A 252 -7.29 6.47 -21.53
N SER A 253 -6.93 7.63 -20.98
CA SER A 253 -6.50 8.78 -21.77
C SER A 253 -5.22 8.48 -22.55
N GLU A 254 -4.22 7.85 -21.92
CA GLU A 254 -2.98 7.45 -22.59
C GLU A 254 -3.21 6.41 -23.69
N ARG A 255 -4.11 5.44 -23.47
CA ARG A 255 -4.50 4.47 -24.51
C ARG A 255 -5.16 5.16 -25.70
N LEU A 256 -6.11 6.06 -25.45
CA LEU A 256 -6.81 6.79 -26.51
C LEU A 256 -5.86 7.73 -27.27
N GLU A 257 -4.95 8.39 -26.58
CA GLU A 257 -3.91 9.23 -27.17
C GLU A 257 -2.95 8.42 -28.04
N ALA A 258 -2.51 7.25 -27.56
CA ALA A 258 -1.69 6.34 -28.35
C ALA A 258 -2.42 5.83 -29.61
N GLN A 259 -3.70 5.48 -29.49
CA GLN A 259 -4.54 5.08 -30.63
C GLN A 259 -4.71 6.22 -31.64
N LEU A 260 -4.98 7.44 -31.17
CA LEU A 260 -5.06 8.63 -32.02
C LEU A 260 -3.73 8.91 -32.74
N LYS A 261 -2.61 8.76 -32.05
CA LYS A 261 -1.27 8.92 -32.63
C LYS A 261 -0.99 7.86 -33.69
N ILE A 262 -1.39 6.60 -33.46
CA ILE A 262 -1.31 5.53 -34.46
C ILE A 262 -2.18 5.87 -35.66
N ILE A 263 -3.44 6.29 -35.48
CA ILE A 263 -4.33 6.64 -36.59
C ILE A 263 -3.77 7.81 -37.41
N ARG A 264 -3.26 8.88 -36.77
CA ARG A 264 -2.60 9.98 -37.47
C ARG A 264 -1.39 9.48 -38.27
N ARG A 265 -0.49 8.73 -37.63
CA ARG A 265 0.71 8.17 -38.28
C ARG A 265 0.33 7.30 -39.47
N GLU A 266 -0.55 6.33 -39.26
CA GLU A 266 -0.98 5.37 -40.27
C GLU A 266 -1.74 6.06 -41.40
N SER A 267 -2.58 7.06 -41.12
CA SER A 267 -3.26 7.83 -42.15
C SER A 267 -2.28 8.58 -43.07
N HIS A 268 -1.14 9.04 -42.56
CA HIS A 268 -0.08 9.64 -43.36
C HIS A 268 0.72 8.59 -44.17
N PHE A 269 1.07 7.45 -43.58
CA PHE A 269 1.79 6.38 -44.28
C PHE A 269 0.95 5.72 -45.37
N VAL A 270 -0.32 5.45 -45.09
CA VAL A 270 -1.28 4.89 -46.04
C VAL A 270 -1.51 5.83 -47.24
N VAL A 271 -1.38 7.14 -47.08
CA VAL A 271 -1.40 8.09 -48.22
C VAL A 271 -0.21 7.84 -49.16
N ALA A 272 0.97 7.56 -48.62
CA ALA A 272 2.16 7.27 -49.42
C ALA A 272 2.15 5.87 -50.06
N ASP A 273 1.61 4.87 -49.35
CA ASP A 273 1.61 3.49 -49.81
C ASP A 273 0.42 3.14 -50.70
N ILE A 274 -0.76 3.77 -50.58
CA ILE A 274 -1.87 3.53 -51.53
C ILE A 274 -1.47 3.88 -52.96
N ASP A 275 -0.72 4.96 -53.16
CA ASP A 275 -0.30 5.38 -54.49
C ASP A 275 0.75 4.43 -55.08
N LYS A 276 1.63 3.85 -54.24
CA LYS A 276 2.53 2.76 -54.62
C LYS A 276 1.80 1.44 -54.87
N ILE A 277 0.90 1.03 -53.98
CA ILE A 277 0.14 -0.22 -54.09
C ILE A 277 -0.77 -0.18 -55.32
N LYS A 278 -1.45 0.93 -55.59
CA LYS A 278 -2.20 1.11 -56.84
C LYS A 278 -1.30 1.08 -58.07
N GLY A 279 -0.09 1.65 -57.98
CA GLY A 279 0.90 1.63 -59.05
C GLY A 279 1.45 0.23 -59.33
N GLU A 280 1.80 -0.53 -58.30
CA GLU A 280 2.30 -1.91 -58.39
C GLU A 280 1.20 -2.89 -58.80
N ALA A 281 -0.02 -2.74 -58.29
CA ALA A 281 -1.17 -3.55 -58.68
C ALA A 281 -1.57 -3.30 -60.15
N LYS A 282 -1.50 -2.04 -60.61
CA LYS A 282 -1.72 -1.73 -62.02
C LYS A 282 -0.65 -2.36 -62.91
N LYS A 283 0.63 -2.30 -62.50
CA LYS A 283 1.74 -2.96 -63.21
C LYS A 283 1.62 -4.49 -63.20
N ARG A 284 1.28 -5.12 -62.08
CA ARG A 284 1.07 -6.58 -62.00
C ARG A 284 -0.14 -7.03 -62.81
N ARG A 285 -1.20 -6.22 -62.89
CA ARG A 285 -2.34 -6.51 -63.76
C ARG A 285 -1.94 -6.45 -65.24
N GLU A 286 -1.14 -5.44 -65.62
CA GLU A 286 -0.57 -5.34 -66.96
C GLU A 286 0.41 -6.50 -67.26
N GLU A 287 1.18 -6.96 -66.28
CA GLU A 287 2.06 -8.14 -66.41
C GLU A 287 1.29 -9.45 -66.55
N ILE A 288 0.19 -9.64 -65.80
CA ILE A 288 -0.67 -10.82 -65.90
C ILE A 288 -1.46 -10.82 -67.22
N GLU A 289 -1.96 -9.68 -67.68
CA GLU A 289 -2.59 -9.54 -69.01
C GLU A 289 -1.57 -9.80 -70.14
N ALA A 290 -0.30 -9.41 -69.96
CA ALA A 290 0.79 -9.72 -70.90
C ALA A 290 1.28 -11.17 -70.83
N GLU A 291 1.22 -11.82 -69.65
CA GLU A 291 1.47 -13.25 -69.48
C GLU A 291 0.33 -14.09 -70.05
N GLU A 292 -0.93 -13.64 -70.00
CA GLU A 292 -2.06 -14.29 -70.68
C GLU A 292 -1.85 -14.38 -72.20
N GLU A 293 -1.29 -13.36 -72.85
CA GLU A 293 -0.97 -13.42 -74.29
C GLU A 293 0.14 -14.44 -74.61
N LYS A 294 1.09 -14.64 -73.70
CA LYS A 294 2.19 -15.61 -73.85
C LYS A 294 1.77 -17.03 -73.46
N LEU A 295 0.95 -17.17 -72.41
CA LEU A 295 0.41 -18.43 -71.93
C LEU A 295 -0.70 -18.96 -72.84
N ALA A 296 -1.53 -18.12 -73.45
CA ALA A 296 -2.48 -18.55 -74.49
C ALA A 296 -1.77 -19.24 -75.67
N LYS A 297 -0.54 -18.83 -75.99
CA LYS A 297 0.32 -19.47 -77.00
C LYS A 297 0.99 -20.75 -76.49
N PHE A 298 1.22 -20.91 -75.18
CA PHE A 298 1.81 -22.12 -74.57
C PHE A 298 0.76 -23.19 -74.20
N PHE A 299 -0.47 -22.81 -73.86
CA PHE A 299 -1.55 -23.73 -73.48
C PHE A 299 -2.21 -24.46 -74.66
N ALA A 300 -1.90 -24.09 -75.90
CA ALA A 300 -2.31 -24.83 -77.08
C ALA A 300 -1.71 -26.26 -77.16
N ARG A 301 -0.81 -26.67 -76.24
CA ARG A 301 -0.11 -27.95 -76.35
C ARG A 301 -0.14 -28.93 -75.17
N THR A 302 -0.68 -28.65 -73.97
CA THR A 302 -0.80 -29.73 -72.96
C THR A 302 -1.90 -29.49 -71.92
N SER A 303 -2.64 -30.57 -71.64
CA SER A 303 -3.81 -30.65 -70.74
C SER A 303 -3.44 -30.53 -69.25
N GLN A 304 -3.83 -29.43 -68.59
CA GLN A 304 -4.04 -29.38 -67.13
C GLN A 304 -5.13 -28.35 -66.74
N ARG A 305 -6.39 -28.79 -66.67
CA ARG A 305 -7.53 -27.97 -66.21
C ARG A 305 -7.52 -27.67 -64.69
N PHE A 306 -6.76 -28.41 -63.89
CA PHE A 306 -6.67 -28.20 -62.43
C PHE A 306 -5.69 -27.09 -62.02
N SER A 307 -4.65 -26.82 -62.82
CA SER A 307 -3.70 -25.73 -62.55
C SER A 307 -4.39 -24.37 -62.69
N TYR A 308 -5.16 -24.20 -63.77
CA TYR A 308 -5.89 -22.96 -64.06
C TYR A 308 -6.98 -22.63 -63.02
N VAL A 309 -7.68 -23.64 -62.50
CA VAL A 309 -8.70 -23.43 -61.43
C VAL A 309 -8.04 -23.07 -60.10
N LYS A 310 -6.92 -23.71 -59.75
CA LYS A 310 -6.14 -23.37 -58.55
C LYS A 310 -5.61 -21.93 -58.63
N GLU A 311 -5.08 -21.55 -59.78
CA GLU A 311 -4.56 -20.21 -60.07
C GLU A 311 -5.66 -19.15 -60.05
N MET A 312 -6.86 -19.45 -60.57
CA MET A 312 -8.03 -18.58 -60.44
C MET A 312 -8.52 -18.43 -58.99
N ILE A 313 -8.47 -19.49 -58.18
CA ILE A 313 -8.84 -19.44 -56.76
C ILE A 313 -7.82 -18.61 -55.97
N GLU A 314 -6.52 -18.80 -56.22
CA GLU A 314 -5.44 -17.98 -55.62
C GLU A 314 -5.56 -16.51 -56.06
N LYS A 315 -5.88 -16.24 -57.33
CA LYS A 315 -6.15 -14.89 -57.84
C LYS A 315 -7.35 -14.24 -57.13
N LYS A 316 -8.49 -14.94 -57.01
CA LYS A 316 -9.66 -14.42 -56.28
C LYS A 316 -9.37 -14.17 -54.80
N LYS A 317 -8.62 -15.05 -54.15
CA LYS A 317 -8.24 -14.90 -52.73
C LYS A 317 -7.33 -13.68 -52.54
N LEU A 318 -6.34 -13.50 -53.42
CA LEU A 318 -5.46 -12.33 -53.42
C LEU A 318 -6.22 -11.04 -53.73
N GLU A 319 -7.15 -11.05 -54.68
CA GLU A 319 -8.02 -9.91 -54.98
C GLU A 319 -8.94 -9.54 -53.81
N GLU A 320 -9.48 -10.52 -53.07
CA GLU A 320 -10.27 -10.26 -51.86
C GLU A 320 -9.42 -9.69 -50.72
N GLU A 321 -8.22 -10.24 -50.51
CA GLU A 321 -7.26 -9.72 -49.52
C GLU A 321 -6.82 -8.30 -49.88
N GLU A 322 -6.57 -8.01 -51.16
CA GLU A 322 -6.25 -6.68 -51.66
C GLU A 322 -7.42 -5.70 -51.47
N LYS A 323 -8.65 -6.08 -51.84
CA LYS A 323 -9.84 -5.24 -51.61
C LYS A 323 -10.04 -4.96 -50.13
N LYS A 324 -9.77 -5.92 -49.24
CA LYS A 324 -9.79 -5.72 -47.79
C LYS A 324 -8.72 -4.73 -47.33
N LEU A 325 -7.48 -4.84 -47.84
CA LEU A 325 -6.40 -3.92 -47.53
C LEU A 325 -6.66 -2.50 -48.06
N VAL A 326 -7.10 -2.35 -49.31
CA VAL A 326 -7.43 -1.06 -49.93
C VAL A 326 -8.62 -0.40 -49.24
N SER A 327 -9.66 -1.17 -48.89
CA SER A 327 -10.81 -0.64 -48.16
C SER A 327 -10.45 -0.23 -46.72
N ALA A 328 -9.63 -1.01 -46.02
CA ALA A 328 -9.10 -0.65 -44.71
C ALA A 328 -8.24 0.62 -44.78
N ALA A 329 -7.32 0.69 -45.74
CA ALA A 329 -6.47 1.84 -46.01
C ALA A 329 -7.29 3.11 -46.32
N SER A 330 -8.32 2.99 -47.17
CA SER A 330 -9.25 4.10 -47.49
C SER A 330 -10.03 4.58 -46.25
N LYS A 331 -10.52 3.66 -45.41
CA LYS A 331 -11.21 3.99 -44.16
C LYS A 331 -10.27 4.69 -43.17
N THR A 332 -9.04 4.21 -43.00
CA THR A 332 -8.01 4.84 -42.16
C THR A 332 -7.68 6.26 -42.65
N ARG A 333 -7.59 6.46 -43.97
CA ARG A 333 -7.36 7.78 -44.59
C ARG A 333 -8.52 8.74 -44.34
N ARG A 334 -9.76 8.28 -44.49
CA ARG A 334 -10.96 9.11 -44.24
C ARG A 334 -11.08 9.48 -42.77
N LEU A 335 -10.78 8.53 -41.88
CA LEU A 335 -10.78 8.75 -40.43
C LEU A 335 -9.70 9.75 -40.01
N GLY A 336 -8.47 9.62 -40.53
CA GLY A 336 -7.38 10.56 -40.25
C GLY A 336 -7.72 12.00 -40.66
N ARG A 337 -8.26 12.19 -41.88
CA ARG A 337 -8.71 13.52 -42.34
C ARG A 337 -9.88 14.09 -41.56
N TYR A 338 -10.83 13.24 -41.16
CA TYR A 338 -11.93 13.66 -40.31
C TYR A 338 -11.44 14.15 -38.95
N LEU A 339 -10.53 13.40 -38.32
CA LEU A 339 -9.89 13.78 -37.07
C LEU A 339 -9.11 15.09 -37.18
N GLU A 340 -8.30 15.24 -38.23
CA GLU A 340 -7.53 16.46 -38.45
C GLU A 340 -8.42 17.69 -38.67
N ARG A 341 -9.51 17.54 -39.43
CA ARG A 341 -10.51 18.60 -39.60
C ARG A 341 -11.22 18.91 -38.29
N LEU A 342 -11.64 17.89 -37.55
CA LEU A 342 -12.31 18.03 -36.26
C LEU A 342 -11.45 18.81 -35.25
N PHE A 343 -10.16 18.49 -35.15
CA PHE A 343 -9.25 19.19 -34.23
C PHE A 343 -8.89 20.61 -34.67
N ARG A 344 -9.01 20.91 -35.96
CA ARG A 344 -8.80 22.26 -36.50
C ARG A 344 -10.02 23.16 -36.30
N GLU A 345 -11.21 22.59 -36.39
CA GLU A 345 -12.48 23.29 -36.19
C GLU A 345 -12.81 23.45 -34.70
N ASP A 346 -12.52 22.43 -33.89
CA ASP A 346 -12.72 22.44 -32.44
C ASP A 346 -11.49 21.86 -31.71
N PRO A 347 -10.61 22.69 -31.13
CA PRO A 347 -9.46 22.21 -30.38
C PRO A 347 -9.86 21.49 -29.07
N GLU A 348 -11.05 21.73 -28.51
CA GLU A 348 -11.53 21.03 -27.31
C GLU A 348 -11.99 19.59 -27.60
N SER A 349 -12.30 19.29 -28.87
CA SER A 349 -12.60 17.93 -29.31
C SER A 349 -11.44 16.95 -29.11
N GLU A 350 -10.17 17.42 -29.18
CA GLU A 350 -9.00 16.58 -28.88
C GLU A 350 -8.96 16.16 -27.41
N GLU A 351 -9.25 17.09 -26.50
CA GLU A 351 -9.32 16.80 -25.07
C GLU A 351 -10.53 15.92 -24.70
N THR A 352 -11.62 16.08 -25.43
CA THR A 352 -12.86 15.30 -25.23
C THR A 352 -12.71 13.87 -25.76
N LEU A 353 -12.14 13.70 -26.96
CA LEU A 353 -11.89 12.38 -27.56
C LEU A 353 -10.79 11.59 -26.86
N THR A 354 -9.80 12.27 -26.30
CA THR A 354 -8.79 11.64 -25.43
C THR A 354 -9.29 11.41 -23.99
N ALA A 355 -10.56 11.74 -23.70
CA ALA A 355 -11.17 11.72 -22.37
C ALA A 355 -10.32 12.47 -21.31
N ARG A 356 -9.48 13.41 -21.75
CA ARG A 356 -8.60 14.19 -20.90
C ARG A 356 -9.39 15.17 -20.05
N SER A 357 -10.54 15.63 -20.55
CA SER A 357 -11.54 16.42 -19.81
C SER A 357 -12.34 15.60 -18.78
N SER A 358 -12.35 14.26 -18.90
CA SER A 358 -13.04 13.37 -17.96
C SER A 358 -12.20 13.05 -16.71
N ALA A 359 -10.90 13.40 -16.71
CA ALA A 359 -10.08 13.32 -15.51
C ALA A 359 -10.50 14.43 -14.54
N PRO A 360 -10.68 14.13 -13.24
CA PRO A 360 -11.04 15.14 -12.25
C PRO A 360 -10.06 16.30 -12.26
N GLN A 361 -10.58 17.53 -12.28
CA GLN A 361 -9.76 18.74 -12.33
C GLN A 361 -8.82 18.78 -11.12
N GLY A 362 -7.51 18.93 -11.37
CA GLY A 362 -6.51 18.97 -10.30
C GLY A 362 -6.81 20.03 -9.23
N LYS A 363 -7.39 21.17 -9.61
CA LYS A 363 -7.79 22.24 -8.67
C LYS A 363 -8.91 21.82 -7.70
N SER A 364 -9.94 21.09 -8.16
CA SER A 364 -11.01 20.63 -7.26
C SER A 364 -10.54 19.52 -6.34
N LEU A 365 -9.65 18.64 -6.82
CA LEU A 365 -8.97 17.64 -6.01
C LEU A 365 -8.09 18.29 -4.93
N ILE A 366 -7.28 19.29 -5.28
CA ILE A 366 -6.41 20.00 -4.33
C ILE A 366 -7.24 20.68 -3.23
N THR A 367 -8.26 21.45 -3.62
CA THR A 367 -9.09 22.21 -2.67
C THR A 367 -9.90 21.29 -1.76
N SER A 368 -10.55 20.26 -2.30
CA SER A 368 -11.29 19.27 -1.48
C SER A 368 -10.37 18.51 -0.52
N THR A 369 -9.16 18.14 -0.96
CA THR A 369 -8.16 17.45 -0.12
C THR A 369 -7.71 18.37 1.02
N PHE A 370 -7.40 19.63 0.72
CA PHE A 370 -6.95 20.60 1.71
C PHE A 370 -8.02 20.95 2.75
N ILE A 371 -9.27 21.14 2.33
CA ILE A 371 -10.40 21.40 3.24
C ILE A 371 -10.63 20.21 4.16
N ASN A 372 -10.68 18.99 3.62
CA ASN A 372 -10.86 17.77 4.42
C ASN A 372 -9.69 17.56 5.40
N PHE A 373 -8.46 17.79 4.95
CA PHE A 373 -7.27 17.68 5.78
C PHE A 373 -7.31 18.70 6.93
N THR A 374 -7.60 19.97 6.64
CA THR A 374 -7.68 21.03 7.65
C THR A 374 -8.77 20.74 8.69
N PHE A 375 -9.95 20.28 8.24
CA PHE A 375 -11.03 19.88 9.14
C PHE A 375 -10.62 18.73 10.06
N ARG A 376 -9.97 17.70 9.52
CA ARG A 376 -9.48 16.55 10.31
C ARG A 376 -8.43 16.94 11.34
N VAL A 377 -7.46 17.76 10.97
CA VAL A 377 -6.42 18.26 11.88
C VAL A 377 -7.04 19.15 12.96
N GLY A 378 -7.96 20.06 12.59
CA GLY A 378 -8.68 20.89 13.56
C GLY A 378 -9.46 20.04 14.58
N LEU A 379 -10.15 19.01 14.11
CA LEU A 379 -10.88 18.08 14.97
C LEU A 379 -9.95 17.29 15.89
N LEU A 380 -8.77 16.87 15.42
CA LEU A 380 -7.75 16.22 16.25
C LEU A 380 -7.25 17.14 17.37
N VAL A 381 -6.99 18.42 17.06
CA VAL A 381 -6.58 19.41 18.07
C VAL A 381 -7.67 19.62 19.12
N ILE A 382 -8.94 19.70 18.71
CA ILE A 382 -10.09 19.83 19.63
C ILE A 382 -10.20 18.60 20.53
N ILE A 383 -10.11 17.39 19.97
CA ILE A 383 -10.15 16.14 20.75
C ILE A 383 -8.96 16.08 21.72
N SER A 384 -7.77 16.47 21.28
CA SER A 384 -6.58 16.51 22.13
C SER A 384 -6.78 17.45 23.31
N PHE A 385 -7.35 18.65 23.09
CA PHE A 385 -7.67 19.59 24.15
C PHE A 385 -8.63 18.99 25.20
N ILE A 386 -9.67 18.30 24.73
CA ILE A 386 -10.65 17.60 25.58
C ILE A 386 -9.96 16.57 26.47
N ILE A 387 -9.03 15.79 25.92
CA ILE A 387 -8.30 14.74 26.64
C ILE A 387 -7.36 15.33 27.71
N ILE A 388 -6.71 16.46 27.43
CA ILE A 388 -5.71 17.06 28.33
C ILE A 388 -6.38 17.81 29.50
N HIS A 389 -7.55 18.40 29.28
CA HIS A 389 -8.24 19.25 30.26
C HIS A 389 -9.58 18.66 30.73
N PRO A 390 -9.63 17.40 31.25
CA PRO A 390 -10.88 16.81 31.69
C PRO A 390 -11.52 17.65 32.79
N HIS A 391 -10.72 18.15 33.75
CA HIS A 391 -11.19 19.02 34.84
C HIS A 391 -11.97 20.25 34.34
N TRP A 392 -11.48 20.92 33.28
CA TRP A 392 -12.15 22.10 32.73
C TRP A 392 -13.55 21.77 32.20
N PHE A 393 -13.73 20.62 31.55
CA PHE A 393 -15.04 20.19 31.04
C PHE A 393 -16.00 19.82 32.17
N PHE A 394 -15.52 19.10 33.18
CA PHE A 394 -16.37 18.71 34.29
C PHE A 394 -16.84 19.88 35.16
N VAL A 395 -15.99 20.90 35.34
CA VAL A 395 -16.34 22.11 36.08
C VAL A 395 -17.23 23.04 35.25
N ASN A 396 -16.87 23.35 34.00
CA ASN A 396 -17.54 24.43 33.24
C ASN A 396 -18.68 23.94 32.33
N VAL A 397 -18.65 22.69 31.87
CA VAL A 397 -19.66 22.14 30.95
C VAL A 397 -20.68 21.29 31.68
N PHE A 398 -20.21 20.40 32.57
CA PHE A 398 -21.08 19.49 33.33
C PHE A 398 -21.47 20.03 34.71
N ASN A 399 -20.84 21.11 35.20
CA ASN A 399 -21.09 21.72 36.50
C ASN A 399 -21.11 20.69 37.66
N LEU A 400 -20.13 19.78 37.68
CA LEU A 400 -20.06 18.75 38.71
C LEU A 400 -19.67 19.35 40.09
N PRO A 401 -20.15 18.79 41.20
CA PRO A 401 -19.80 19.26 42.54
C PRO A 401 -18.29 19.12 42.84
N PRO A 402 -17.72 20.01 43.67
CA PRO A 402 -16.31 19.97 44.08
C PRO A 402 -15.86 18.60 44.64
N ALA A 403 -16.75 17.90 45.32
CA ALA A 403 -16.50 16.57 45.87
C ALA A 403 -16.11 15.52 44.81
N ILE A 404 -16.53 15.70 43.55
CA ILE A 404 -16.16 14.83 42.43
C ILE A 404 -14.95 15.41 41.69
N THR A 405 -14.87 16.75 41.56
CA THR A 405 -13.83 17.41 40.77
C THR A 405 -12.48 17.53 41.46
N GLU A 406 -12.43 17.51 42.79
CA GLU A 406 -11.18 17.54 43.56
C GLU A 406 -10.67 16.14 43.91
N SER A 407 -11.36 15.08 43.46
CA SER A 407 -10.93 13.71 43.66
C SER A 407 -9.68 13.41 42.84
N LEU A 408 -8.71 12.70 43.44
CA LEU A 408 -7.49 12.23 42.76
C LEU A 408 -7.81 11.35 41.53
N ALA A 409 -9.01 10.78 41.47
CA ALA A 409 -9.51 9.99 40.35
C ALA A 409 -9.78 10.81 39.08
N MET A 410 -9.81 12.15 39.13
CA MET A 410 -10.17 12.97 37.96
C MET A 410 -9.14 12.93 36.82
N TYR A 411 -7.90 12.58 37.13
CA TYR A 411 -6.82 12.40 36.16
C TYR A 411 -6.63 10.95 35.74
N SER A 412 -7.53 10.06 36.17
CA SER A 412 -7.45 8.64 35.83
C SER A 412 -7.89 8.41 34.37
N PRO A 413 -7.31 7.42 33.68
CA PRO A 413 -7.66 7.09 32.30
C PRO A 413 -9.17 6.81 32.11
N GLU A 414 -9.82 6.26 33.12
CA GLU A 414 -11.25 5.91 33.11
C GLU A 414 -12.13 7.15 32.96
N VAL A 415 -11.78 8.25 33.62
CA VAL A 415 -12.51 9.52 33.53
C VAL A 415 -12.36 10.14 32.14
N VAL A 416 -11.16 10.05 31.55
CA VAL A 416 -10.91 10.47 30.16
C VAL A 416 -11.72 9.63 29.17
N ILE A 417 -11.80 8.31 29.36
CA ILE A 417 -12.62 7.42 28.52
C ILE A 417 -14.10 7.79 28.65
N THR A 418 -14.58 8.05 29.86
CA THR A 418 -15.98 8.45 30.12
C THR A 418 -16.34 9.73 29.37
N LEU A 419 -15.43 10.71 29.35
CA LEU A 419 -15.57 11.96 28.59
C LEU A 419 -15.59 11.73 27.06
N LEU A 420 -14.87 10.72 26.56
CA LEU A 420 -14.79 10.37 25.15
C LEU A 420 -15.97 9.54 24.62
N ILE A 421 -16.72 8.84 25.49
CA ILE A 421 -17.87 8.00 25.09
C ILE A 421 -18.89 8.76 24.22
N PRO A 422 -19.36 9.97 24.59
CA PRO A 422 -20.28 10.74 23.76
C PRO A 422 -19.74 11.04 22.35
N PHE A 423 -18.44 11.31 22.24
CA PHE A 423 -17.77 11.52 20.96
C PHE A 423 -17.64 10.23 20.14
N MET A 424 -17.38 9.10 20.79
CA MET A 424 -17.38 7.79 20.12
C MET A 424 -18.78 7.42 19.60
N LEU A 425 -19.84 7.73 20.36
CA LEU A 425 -21.22 7.49 19.96
C LEU A 425 -21.72 8.44 18.85
N LEU A 426 -21.06 9.58 18.62
CA LEU A 426 -21.36 10.47 17.50
C LEU A 426 -21.14 9.79 16.14
N PHE A 427 -20.14 8.91 16.00
CA PHE A 427 -19.87 8.21 14.73
C PHE A 427 -21.06 7.37 14.23
N PRO A 428 -21.64 6.43 15.00
CA PRO A 428 -22.80 5.68 14.55
C PRO A 428 -24.04 6.56 14.34
N VAL A 429 -24.20 7.65 15.10
CA VAL A 429 -25.30 8.62 14.91
C VAL A 429 -25.16 9.35 13.57
N ILE A 430 -23.98 9.88 13.26
CA ILE A 430 -23.68 10.53 11.98
C ILE A 430 -23.84 9.53 10.83
N ALA A 431 -23.33 8.31 10.97
CA ALA A 431 -23.46 7.27 9.95
C ALA A 431 -24.94 6.93 9.65
N LYS A 432 -25.78 6.79 10.69
CA LYS A 432 -27.24 6.64 10.52
C LYS A 432 -27.86 7.87 9.86
N GLY A 433 -27.43 9.08 10.23
CA GLY A 433 -27.89 10.33 9.60
C GLY A 433 -27.58 10.38 8.11
N ILE A 434 -26.35 10.08 7.71
CA ILE A 434 -25.93 10.01 6.30
C ILE A 434 -26.72 8.93 5.55
N SER A 435 -26.87 7.75 6.15
CA SER A 435 -27.66 6.66 5.55
C SER A 435 -29.12 7.08 5.33
N TYR A 436 -29.73 7.75 6.30
CA TYR A 436 -31.09 8.28 6.21
C TYR A 436 -31.23 9.32 5.10
N ILE A 437 -30.30 10.29 5.02
CA ILE A 437 -30.30 11.32 3.97
C ILE A 437 -30.13 10.67 2.59
N LYS A 438 -29.21 9.71 2.46
CA LYS A 438 -28.98 8.99 1.21
C LYS A 438 -30.22 8.21 0.77
N HIS A 439 -30.86 7.51 1.70
CA HIS A 439 -32.08 6.76 1.43
C HIS A 439 -33.24 7.69 1.02
N ARG A 440 -33.35 8.85 1.66
CA ARG A 440 -34.35 9.87 1.30
C ARG A 440 -34.09 10.45 -0.09
N ASN A 441 -32.85 10.82 -0.40
CA ASN A 441 -32.47 11.32 -1.72
C ASN A 441 -32.68 10.28 -2.84
N LEU A 442 -32.41 9.00 -2.54
CA LEU A 442 -32.67 7.91 -3.48
C LEU A 442 -34.18 7.76 -3.76
N ILE A 443 -35.02 7.80 -2.72
CA ILE A 443 -36.49 7.77 -2.88
C ILE A 443 -36.98 8.97 -3.71
N ILE A 444 -36.43 10.16 -3.49
CA ILE A 444 -36.79 11.36 -4.27
C ILE A 444 -36.40 11.19 -5.73
N ARG A 445 -35.20 10.67 -6.04
CA ARG A 445 -34.77 10.38 -7.42
C ARG A 445 -35.66 9.32 -8.09
N LEU A 446 -35.98 8.23 -7.40
CA LEU A 446 -36.87 7.20 -7.93
C LEU A 446 -38.28 7.73 -8.22
N LYS A 447 -38.79 8.65 -7.38
CA LYS A 447 -40.06 9.36 -7.66
C LYS A 447 -39.95 10.28 -8.88
N GLN A 448 -38.81 10.94 -9.09
CA GLN A 448 -38.57 11.77 -10.28
C GLN A 448 -38.46 10.91 -11.55
N GLU A 449 -37.75 9.79 -11.51
CA GLU A 449 -37.68 8.83 -12.63
C GLU A 449 -39.04 8.19 -12.93
N GLY A 450 -39.84 7.88 -11.91
CA GLY A 450 -41.22 7.42 -12.07
C GLY A 450 -42.10 8.44 -12.78
N ARG A 451 -42.03 9.71 -12.37
CA ARG A 451 -42.73 10.81 -13.05
C ARG A 451 -42.25 11.03 -14.49
N ILE A 452 -40.95 10.91 -14.74
CA ILE A 452 -40.41 11.02 -16.11
C ILE A 452 -40.92 9.89 -17.00
N LYS A 453 -41.06 8.67 -16.46
CA LYS A 453 -41.67 7.55 -17.19
C LYS A 453 -43.17 7.75 -17.44
N GLU A 454 -43.92 8.28 -16.48
CA GLU A 454 -45.33 8.66 -16.69
C GLU A 454 -45.46 9.76 -17.76
N ILE A 455 -44.60 10.77 -17.74
CA ILE A 455 -44.58 11.83 -18.76
C ILE A 455 -44.22 11.25 -20.13
N LEU A 456 -43.19 10.42 -20.24
CA LEU A 456 -42.80 9.75 -21.50
C LEU A 456 -43.89 8.79 -22.02
N ALA A 457 -44.61 8.10 -21.14
CA ALA A 457 -45.75 7.28 -21.52
C ALA A 457 -46.89 8.17 -22.05
N SER A 458 -47.22 9.27 -21.37
CA SER A 458 -48.25 10.20 -21.86
C SER A 458 -47.86 10.85 -23.18
N VAL A 459 -46.58 11.24 -23.36
CA VAL A 459 -46.07 11.81 -24.62
C VAL A 459 -46.05 10.76 -25.74
N GLY A 460 -45.73 9.50 -25.43
CA GLY A 460 -45.84 8.39 -26.38
C GLY A 460 -47.29 8.12 -26.81
N ASP A 461 -48.26 8.33 -25.92
CA ASP A 461 -49.69 8.24 -26.26
C ASP A 461 -50.14 9.43 -27.13
N TYR A 462 -49.58 10.63 -26.94
CA TYR A 462 -49.84 11.78 -27.85
C TYR A 462 -49.28 11.56 -29.26
N VAL A 463 -48.09 10.98 -29.41
CA VAL A 463 -47.49 10.68 -30.73
C VAL A 463 -48.29 9.62 -31.49
N LYS A 464 -48.86 8.63 -30.78
CA LYS A 464 -49.74 7.64 -31.40
C LYS A 464 -51.10 8.20 -31.81
N LEU A 465 -51.63 9.15 -31.04
CA LEU A 465 -52.89 9.82 -31.38
C LEU A 465 -52.74 10.67 -32.64
N ASP A 466 -51.59 11.32 -32.82
CA ASP A 466 -51.26 12.08 -34.03
C ASP A 466 -51.06 11.15 -35.24
N GLU A 467 -50.39 9.99 -35.09
CA GLU A 467 -50.25 8.98 -36.16
C GLU A 467 -51.60 8.34 -36.55
N GLU A 468 -52.51 8.10 -35.59
CA GLU A 468 -53.86 7.60 -35.88
C GLU A 468 -54.74 8.66 -36.58
N LEU A 469 -54.58 9.94 -36.24
CA LEU A 469 -55.26 11.05 -36.92
C LEU A 469 -54.75 11.25 -38.36
N GLU A 470 -53.44 11.18 -38.59
CA GLU A 470 -52.85 11.24 -39.95
C GLU A 470 -53.33 10.08 -40.84
N ASN A 471 -53.37 8.85 -40.32
CA ASN A 471 -53.86 7.68 -41.07
C ASN A 471 -55.38 7.79 -41.37
N THR A 472 -56.15 8.41 -40.49
CA THR A 472 -57.61 8.61 -40.71
C THR A 472 -57.86 9.70 -41.76
N GLU A 473 -57.00 10.72 -41.85
CA GLU A 473 -57.09 11.76 -42.88
C GLU A 473 -56.65 11.24 -44.27
N GLU A 474 -55.66 10.35 -44.35
CA GLU A 474 -55.26 9.69 -45.60
C GLU A 474 -56.36 8.75 -46.16
N GLU A 475 -57.05 7.99 -45.31
CA GLU A 475 -58.17 7.12 -45.75
C GLU A 475 -59.39 7.90 -46.26
N ILE A 476 -59.62 9.13 -45.76
CA ILE A 476 -60.71 9.99 -46.23
C ILE A 476 -60.33 10.71 -47.54
N GLY A 477 -59.04 10.91 -47.80
CA GLY A 477 -58.52 11.54 -49.02
C GLY A 477 -58.59 10.65 -50.27
N GLU A 478 -58.47 9.33 -50.14
CA GLU A 478 -58.47 8.39 -51.28
C GLU A 478 -59.88 8.00 -51.78
N ALA A 479 -60.94 8.27 -51.02
CA ALA A 479 -62.32 7.96 -51.43
C ALA A 479 -62.99 9.03 -52.32
N GLY A 480 -62.28 10.11 -52.66
CA GLY A 480 -62.85 11.33 -53.27
C GLY A 480 -62.29 11.71 -54.63
N GLN A 481 -62.12 10.79 -55.58
CA GLN A 481 -61.93 11.14 -57.00
C GLN A 481 -63.11 10.67 -57.86
N PRO A 482 -63.91 11.60 -58.44
CA PRO A 482 -65.01 11.22 -59.32
C PRO A 482 -64.49 10.84 -60.71
N THR A 483 -64.86 9.64 -61.15
CA THR A 483 -64.77 9.19 -62.54
C THR A 483 -65.55 10.14 -63.45
N ALA A 484 -64.85 10.85 -64.33
CA ALA A 484 -65.47 11.59 -65.42
C ALA A 484 -65.95 10.62 -66.49
N GLU A 485 -67.27 10.42 -66.57
CA GLU A 485 -67.92 9.72 -67.66
C GLU A 485 -67.97 10.60 -68.92
N THR A 486 -67.50 10.02 -70.01
CA THR A 486 -67.81 10.36 -71.38
C THR A 486 -69.30 10.15 -71.68
N THR A 487 -70.01 11.16 -72.21
CA THR A 487 -70.96 11.04 -73.35
C THR A 487 -71.62 12.38 -73.68
N SER A 488 -71.53 12.75 -74.98
CA SER A 488 -72.36 13.69 -75.77
C SER A 488 -72.57 15.14 -75.31
#